data_AF-A0A924D858-F1
#
_entry.id   AF-A0A924D858-F1
#
_cell.length_a   1.000
_cell.length_b   1.000
_cell.length_c   1.000
_cell.angle_alpha   90.00
_cell.angle_beta   90.00
_cell.angle_gamma   90.00
#
_symmetry.space_group_name_H-M   'P 1'
#
loop_
_entity.id
_entity.type
_entity.pdbx_description
1 polymer ?
#
loop_
_entity_poly.entity_id
_entity_poly.type
_entity_poly.pdbx_seq_one_letter_code
_entity_poly.pdbx_strand_id
1 'polypeptide(L)'
;MKEKFLPFEDAKKIVLELKLKSNSEWRVFCKNGQKPQNIPVNPDRTYKEKGWQNWIDWLGSDTKPNTNPLLKFDRIEIQKILSKRFFEKVKQNGGQVIEGIYMNKKSVFTFRCKNSHEWESQAQTVLGGSWCRKCFNTEKAGKHFTLKDGLEQANRIAAERKGKCLSKEYINNTQKLDFECNNGHRWKTTLNDIKKGSWCPSCGKGIRERLCRSFFEQITSYQFPKKRPIWLVNTRGNQMELDGFCEELKIAFEHHGEYHYIRNEHFQRKNESLERRKFDDKTKSDLCKKNEVVLTIISYNIKTTELKNFIFKNLFDLNLNIKLKKEIDENYVISNELEELNIIAEQNGGKCLSKIYVGVDQKHKFICAEGHIFESIPANIKSKRKSWCPTCKLNRIGNSNRKYSLSDMHSIASRKKGLFLSPTFKSVNDTYLWECEFGHQWNTQPAEIIRGRWCKKCSVSNNKDNISEMQILAKVRNGKCISNEYINSQTKLIWQCDLGHQWEAKPNNIKHRNSWCPYCKGKKKNTV
;
A
#
# COMPACT_ATOMS: atom_id res chain seq x y z
N MET A 1 -35.71 33.62 -17.32
CA MET A 1 -36.01 33.66 -18.77
C MET A 1 -36.10 32.22 -19.28
N LYS A 2 -37.30 31.79 -19.71
CA LYS A 2 -37.56 30.45 -20.24
C LYS A 2 -37.11 30.36 -21.70
N GLU A 3 -36.24 29.36 -21.93
CA GLU A 3 -35.85 28.66 -23.17
C GLU A 3 -35.32 29.46 -24.37
N LYS A 4 -34.12 29.11 -24.85
CA LYS A 4 -33.70 29.34 -26.25
C LYS A 4 -32.90 28.15 -26.80
N PHE A 5 -33.32 26.92 -26.48
CA PHE A 5 -32.89 25.81 -27.32
C PHE A 5 -33.67 25.88 -28.63
N LEU A 6 -32.98 25.68 -29.75
CA LEU A 6 -33.62 25.69 -31.06
C LEU A 6 -34.73 24.62 -31.15
N PRO A 7 -35.74 24.82 -32.02
CA PRO A 7 -36.68 23.76 -32.39
C PRO A 7 -35.93 22.50 -32.84
N PHE A 8 -36.54 21.32 -32.62
CA PHE A 8 -35.88 20.04 -32.86
C PHE A 8 -35.29 19.92 -34.27
N GLU A 9 -36.03 20.31 -35.31
CA GLU A 9 -35.57 20.23 -36.69
C GLU A 9 -34.38 21.15 -37.00
N ASP A 10 -34.36 22.36 -36.44
CA ASP A 10 -33.25 23.30 -36.64
C ASP A 10 -32.02 22.86 -35.86
N ALA A 11 -32.21 22.36 -34.64
CA ALA A 11 -31.13 21.80 -33.84
C ALA A 11 -30.55 20.53 -34.49
N LYS A 12 -31.40 19.68 -35.07
CA LYS A 12 -31.02 18.46 -35.78
C LYS A 12 -30.15 18.77 -37.01
N LYS A 13 -30.53 19.76 -37.83
CA LYS A 13 -29.71 20.19 -38.98
C LYS A 13 -28.28 20.56 -38.57
N ILE A 14 -28.13 21.35 -37.51
CA ILE A 14 -26.80 21.73 -36.99
C ILE A 14 -26.03 20.50 -36.49
N VAL A 15 -26.69 19.57 -35.81
CA VAL A 15 -26.02 18.36 -35.31
C VAL A 15 -25.58 17.43 -36.44
N LEU A 16 -26.37 17.32 -37.52
CA LEU A 16 -26.01 16.53 -38.70
C LEU A 16 -24.75 17.05 -39.40
N GLU A 17 -24.54 18.37 -39.42
CA GLU A 17 -23.32 18.99 -39.97
C GLU A 17 -22.05 18.62 -39.19
N LEU A 18 -22.16 18.30 -37.89
CA LEU A 18 -21.03 17.91 -37.05
C LEU A 18 -20.48 16.51 -37.39
N LYS A 19 -21.19 15.71 -38.20
CA LYS A 19 -20.80 14.36 -38.65
C LYS A 19 -20.37 13.42 -37.51
N LEU A 20 -20.99 13.57 -36.34
CA LEU A 20 -20.72 12.75 -35.16
C LEU A 20 -21.32 11.36 -35.34
N LYS A 21 -20.55 10.32 -35.01
CA LYS A 21 -20.91 8.94 -35.31
C LYS A 21 -21.58 8.21 -34.15
N SER A 22 -21.59 8.76 -32.94
CA SER A 22 -22.18 8.08 -31.78
C SER A 22 -22.62 9.01 -30.66
N ASN A 23 -23.49 8.50 -29.77
CA ASN A 23 -23.90 9.22 -28.56
C ASN A 23 -22.74 9.46 -27.57
N SER A 24 -21.69 8.64 -27.62
CA SER A 24 -20.47 8.81 -26.83
C SER A 24 -19.68 10.03 -27.33
N GLU A 25 -19.54 10.16 -28.64
CA GLU A 25 -18.91 11.33 -29.27
C GLU A 25 -19.70 12.61 -28.98
N TRP A 26 -21.04 12.55 -29.06
CA TRP A 26 -21.91 13.66 -28.67
C TRP A 26 -21.65 14.14 -27.23
N ARG A 27 -21.54 13.21 -26.27
CA ARG A 27 -21.30 13.55 -24.86
C ARG A 27 -19.91 14.15 -24.63
N VAL A 28 -18.89 13.64 -25.31
CA VAL A 28 -17.52 14.20 -25.24
C VAL A 28 -17.50 15.60 -25.86
N PHE A 29 -18.13 15.78 -27.01
CA PHE A 29 -18.27 17.07 -27.68
C PHE A 29 -18.96 18.12 -26.80
N CYS A 30 -20.05 17.74 -26.13
CA CYS A 30 -20.73 18.61 -25.16
C CYS A 30 -19.84 19.01 -23.98
N LYS A 31 -19.02 18.07 -23.48
CA LYS A 31 -18.16 18.27 -22.31
C LYS A 31 -16.95 19.15 -22.62
N ASN A 32 -16.46 19.13 -23.86
CA ASN A 32 -15.32 19.94 -24.31
C ASN A 32 -15.71 21.40 -24.63
N GLY A 33 -16.96 21.80 -24.39
CA GLY A 33 -17.40 23.19 -24.56
C GLY A 33 -17.58 23.65 -26.00
N GLN A 34 -17.41 22.75 -26.98
CA GLN A 34 -17.50 23.07 -28.42
C GLN A 34 -18.95 23.06 -28.95
N LYS A 35 -19.94 22.75 -28.09
CA LYS A 35 -21.35 22.71 -28.46
C LYS A 35 -21.94 24.13 -28.54
N PRO A 36 -22.70 24.47 -29.61
CA PRO A 36 -23.50 25.70 -29.65
C PRO A 36 -24.37 25.88 -28.41
N GLN A 37 -24.42 27.09 -27.84
CA GLN A 37 -25.14 27.34 -26.58
C GLN A 37 -26.65 27.04 -26.68
N ASN A 38 -27.21 27.14 -27.89
CA ASN A 38 -28.61 26.95 -28.24
C ASN A 38 -29.00 25.49 -28.57
N ILE A 39 -28.14 24.49 -28.30
CA ILE A 39 -28.47 23.07 -28.43
C ILE A 39 -28.39 22.38 -27.05
N PRO A 40 -29.36 21.55 -26.63
CA PRO A 40 -29.32 20.92 -25.31
C PRO A 40 -28.25 19.83 -25.23
N VAL A 41 -27.67 19.63 -24.03
CA VAL A 41 -26.73 18.52 -23.76
C VAL A 41 -27.44 17.16 -23.82
N ASN A 42 -28.68 17.10 -23.37
CA ASN A 42 -29.52 15.90 -23.34
C ASN A 42 -30.74 16.08 -24.28
N PRO A 43 -30.56 15.91 -25.61
CA PRO A 43 -31.63 16.11 -26.58
C PRO A 43 -32.76 15.07 -26.44
N ASP A 44 -32.44 13.86 -25.98
CA ASP A 44 -33.40 12.79 -25.68
C ASP A 44 -34.42 13.16 -24.61
N ARG A 45 -34.02 14.02 -23.66
CA ARG A 45 -34.91 14.54 -22.61
C ARG A 45 -35.58 15.84 -23.03
N THR A 46 -34.84 16.71 -23.71
CA THR A 46 -35.32 18.06 -24.06
C THR A 46 -36.34 18.03 -25.19
N TYR A 47 -36.17 17.13 -26.16
CA TYR A 47 -37.04 17.00 -27.32
C TYR A 47 -37.98 15.78 -27.26
N LYS A 48 -38.10 15.11 -26.10
CA LYS A 48 -38.86 13.86 -25.91
C LYS A 48 -40.28 13.89 -26.51
N GLU A 49 -40.96 15.02 -26.37
CA GLU A 49 -42.32 15.25 -26.89
C GLU A 49 -42.35 16.34 -27.98
N LYS A 50 -41.18 16.76 -28.46
CA LYS A 50 -40.98 17.82 -29.45
C LYS A 50 -40.31 17.30 -30.75
N GLY A 51 -40.50 16.03 -31.08
CA GLY A 51 -40.01 15.41 -32.33
C GLY A 51 -38.88 14.38 -32.18
N TRP A 52 -38.35 14.15 -30.97
CA TRP A 52 -37.31 13.15 -30.75
C TRP A 52 -37.76 11.72 -31.04
N GLN A 53 -37.02 11.02 -31.90
CA GLN A 53 -37.24 9.59 -32.15
C GLN A 53 -36.18 8.72 -31.47
N ASN A 54 -34.91 8.87 -31.86
CA ASN A 54 -33.79 8.10 -31.34
C ASN A 54 -32.45 8.75 -31.73
N TRP A 55 -31.34 8.17 -31.27
CA TRP A 55 -30.00 8.68 -31.54
C TRP A 55 -29.54 8.57 -32.99
N ILE A 56 -30.12 7.65 -33.78
CA ILE A 56 -29.77 7.50 -35.20
C ILE A 56 -30.34 8.68 -35.98
N ASP A 57 -31.62 8.97 -35.75
CA ASP A 57 -32.30 10.12 -36.35
C ASP A 57 -31.60 11.45 -36.00
N TRP A 58 -31.17 11.60 -34.75
CA TRP A 58 -30.51 12.83 -34.29
C TRP A 58 -29.08 13.04 -34.84
N LEU A 59 -28.31 11.97 -35.05
CA LEU A 59 -26.89 12.06 -35.44
C LEU A 59 -26.64 11.76 -36.93
N GLY A 60 -27.63 11.25 -37.66
CA GLY A 60 -27.50 10.90 -39.08
C GLY A 60 -26.47 9.80 -39.35
N SER A 61 -26.22 8.95 -38.36
CA SER A 61 -25.14 7.97 -38.39
C SER A 61 -25.63 6.60 -38.84
N ASP A 62 -25.00 6.04 -39.88
CA ASP A 62 -25.12 4.62 -40.30
C ASP A 62 -24.45 3.63 -39.32
N THR A 63 -24.08 4.07 -38.11
CA THR A 63 -23.46 3.18 -37.13
C THR A 63 -24.50 2.20 -36.58
N LYS A 64 -24.16 0.92 -36.73
CA LYS A 64 -25.02 -0.24 -36.46
C LYS A 64 -25.84 -0.06 -35.18
N PRO A 65 -27.18 -0.25 -35.22
CA PRO A 65 -27.98 -0.28 -34.01
C PRO A 65 -27.44 -1.36 -33.07
N ASN A 66 -27.54 -1.10 -31.77
CA ASN A 66 -27.36 -2.08 -30.70
C ASN A 66 -27.86 -3.44 -31.18
N THR A 67 -26.96 -4.41 -31.37
CA THR A 67 -27.21 -5.67 -32.10
C THR A 67 -28.04 -6.63 -31.26
N ASN A 68 -29.19 -6.18 -30.80
CA ASN A 68 -30.23 -7.05 -30.31
C ASN A 68 -31.18 -7.32 -31.49
N PRO A 69 -31.04 -8.47 -32.18
CA PRO A 69 -31.86 -8.81 -33.35
C PRO A 69 -33.37 -8.79 -33.07
N LEU A 70 -33.77 -8.74 -31.80
CA LEU A 70 -35.16 -8.63 -31.36
C LEU A 70 -35.79 -7.25 -31.60
N LEU A 71 -35.02 -6.19 -31.86
CA LEU A 71 -35.58 -4.84 -32.12
C LEU A 71 -36.24 -4.68 -33.49
N LYS A 72 -36.17 -5.70 -34.37
CA LYS A 72 -36.83 -5.72 -35.70
C LYS A 72 -38.28 -6.21 -35.68
N PHE A 73 -38.73 -6.75 -34.54
CA PHE A 73 -40.06 -7.33 -34.40
C PHE A 73 -40.95 -6.39 -33.58
N ASP A 74 -42.26 -6.36 -33.87
CA ASP A 74 -43.21 -5.64 -33.03
C ASP A 74 -43.15 -6.18 -31.58
N ARG A 75 -43.39 -5.34 -30.57
CA ARG A 75 -43.35 -5.70 -29.14
C ARG A 75 -44.18 -6.95 -28.84
N ILE A 76 -45.32 -7.10 -29.53
CA ILE A 76 -46.21 -8.25 -29.39
C ILE A 76 -45.52 -9.53 -29.89
N GLU A 77 -44.79 -9.45 -30.99
CA GLU A 77 -44.09 -10.56 -31.61
C GLU A 77 -42.82 -10.96 -30.84
N ILE A 78 -42.08 -9.98 -30.32
CA ILE A 78 -40.99 -10.21 -29.36
C ILE A 78 -41.51 -10.93 -28.12
N GLN A 79 -42.66 -10.51 -27.57
CA GLN A 79 -43.25 -11.11 -26.39
C GLN A 79 -43.70 -12.56 -26.64
N LYS A 80 -44.25 -12.87 -27.83
CA LYS A 80 -44.55 -14.24 -28.29
C LYS A 80 -43.30 -15.11 -28.42
N ILE A 81 -42.21 -14.59 -28.97
CA ILE A 81 -40.94 -15.33 -29.13
C ILE A 81 -40.31 -15.61 -27.75
N LEU A 82 -40.29 -14.61 -26.86
CA LEU A 82 -39.72 -14.75 -25.52
C LEU A 82 -40.53 -15.70 -24.63
N SER A 83 -41.86 -15.65 -24.71
CA SER A 83 -42.73 -16.59 -23.99
C SER A 83 -42.53 -18.02 -24.52
N LYS A 84 -42.47 -18.21 -25.84
CA LYS A 84 -42.19 -19.53 -26.45
C LYS A 84 -40.86 -20.13 -25.99
N ARG A 85 -39.77 -19.33 -26.03
CA ARG A 85 -38.44 -19.77 -25.56
C ARG A 85 -38.44 -20.14 -24.07
N PHE A 86 -39.20 -19.42 -23.26
CA PHE A 86 -39.35 -19.73 -21.84
C PHE A 86 -40.07 -21.07 -21.62
N PHE A 87 -41.19 -21.31 -22.29
CA PHE A 87 -41.92 -22.58 -22.18
C PHE A 87 -41.13 -23.77 -22.75
N GLU A 88 -40.35 -23.58 -23.82
CA GLU A 88 -39.42 -24.59 -24.33
C GLU A 88 -38.36 -24.96 -23.28
N LYS A 89 -37.80 -23.97 -22.56
CA LYS A 89 -36.81 -24.23 -21.51
C LYS A 89 -37.41 -25.01 -20.33
N VAL A 90 -38.66 -24.72 -19.97
CA VAL A 90 -39.40 -25.47 -18.93
C VAL A 90 -39.58 -26.93 -19.35
N LYS A 91 -39.99 -27.18 -20.60
CA LYS A 91 -40.10 -28.54 -21.16
C LYS A 91 -38.75 -29.27 -21.21
N GLN A 92 -37.68 -28.61 -21.64
CA GLN A 92 -36.32 -29.18 -21.66
C GLN A 92 -35.86 -29.64 -20.27
N ASN A 93 -36.21 -28.91 -19.22
CA ASN A 93 -35.89 -29.28 -17.85
C ASN A 93 -36.85 -30.34 -17.25
N GLY A 94 -37.73 -30.92 -18.07
CA GLY A 94 -38.66 -31.98 -17.67
C GLY A 94 -39.70 -31.51 -16.65
N GLY A 95 -40.21 -30.29 -16.79
CA GLY A 95 -41.31 -29.81 -15.95
C GLY A 95 -42.38 -29.08 -16.75
N GLN A 96 -43.42 -28.69 -16.02
CA GLN A 96 -44.59 -27.99 -16.55
C GLN A 96 -44.87 -26.73 -15.73
N VAL A 97 -45.45 -25.74 -16.38
CA VAL A 97 -46.03 -24.57 -15.71
C VAL A 97 -47.45 -24.94 -15.30
N ILE A 98 -47.77 -24.76 -14.02
CA ILE A 98 -49.11 -24.96 -13.47
C ILE A 98 -49.91 -23.66 -13.62
N GLU A 99 -49.29 -22.54 -13.22
CA GLU A 99 -49.95 -21.24 -13.17
C GLU A 99 -48.95 -20.12 -13.49
N GLY A 100 -49.45 -19.09 -14.18
CA GLY A 100 -48.71 -17.85 -14.47
C GLY A 100 -48.73 -17.47 -15.96
N ILE A 101 -48.64 -16.15 -16.22
CA ILE A 101 -48.63 -15.58 -17.57
C ILE A 101 -47.30 -14.85 -17.80
N TYR A 102 -46.67 -15.09 -18.95
CA TYR A 102 -45.40 -14.47 -19.30
C TYR A 102 -45.59 -13.01 -19.75
N MET A 103 -45.44 -12.09 -18.81
CA MET A 103 -45.46 -10.65 -19.08
C MET A 103 -44.05 -10.11 -19.28
N ASN A 104 -43.10 -10.52 -18.44
CA ASN A 104 -41.70 -10.15 -18.54
C ASN A 104 -40.81 -11.12 -17.75
N LYS A 105 -39.49 -10.88 -17.75
CA LYS A 105 -38.50 -11.70 -17.03
C LYS A 105 -38.75 -11.83 -15.51
N LYS A 106 -39.49 -10.90 -14.90
CA LYS A 106 -39.84 -10.93 -13.47
C LYS A 106 -41.19 -11.61 -13.20
N SER A 107 -41.95 -12.02 -14.22
CA SER A 107 -43.18 -12.77 -14.05
C SER A 107 -42.93 -14.00 -13.18
N VAL A 108 -43.78 -14.17 -12.17
CA VAL A 108 -43.77 -15.30 -11.24
C VAL A 108 -44.66 -16.40 -11.81
N PHE A 109 -44.20 -17.63 -11.68
CA PHE A 109 -44.89 -18.83 -12.14
C PHE A 109 -44.81 -19.90 -11.08
N THR A 110 -45.83 -20.76 -11.06
CA THR A 110 -45.85 -22.01 -10.32
C THR A 110 -45.45 -23.13 -11.25
N PHE A 111 -44.40 -23.87 -10.92
CA PHE A 111 -43.83 -24.95 -11.72
C PHE A 111 -44.04 -26.30 -11.04
N ARG A 112 -44.20 -27.38 -11.82
CA ARG A 112 -44.10 -28.78 -11.37
C ARG A 112 -42.99 -29.49 -12.13
N CYS A 113 -42.05 -30.12 -11.45
CA CYS A 113 -40.99 -30.90 -12.12
C CYS A 113 -41.40 -32.36 -12.37
N LYS A 114 -40.55 -33.14 -13.06
CA LYS A 114 -40.71 -34.59 -13.28
C LYS A 114 -40.95 -35.43 -12.02
N ASN A 115 -40.42 -35.01 -10.87
CA ASN A 115 -40.62 -35.70 -9.58
C ASN A 115 -41.84 -35.14 -8.82
N SER A 116 -42.78 -34.50 -9.51
CA SER A 116 -44.01 -33.91 -8.95
C SER A 116 -43.82 -32.85 -7.86
N HIS A 117 -42.64 -32.23 -7.77
CA HIS A 117 -42.43 -31.13 -6.84
C HIS A 117 -42.93 -29.83 -7.44
N GLU A 118 -43.73 -29.11 -6.65
CA GLU A 118 -44.25 -27.80 -7.01
C GLU A 118 -43.47 -26.69 -6.31
N TRP A 119 -43.17 -25.61 -7.04
CA TRP A 119 -42.56 -24.41 -6.45
C TRP A 119 -42.86 -23.17 -7.30
N GLU A 120 -42.83 -22.02 -6.64
CA GLU A 120 -42.93 -20.71 -7.29
C GLU A 120 -41.55 -20.13 -7.61
N SER A 121 -41.39 -19.56 -8.80
CA SER A 121 -40.17 -18.82 -9.15
C SER A 121 -40.39 -17.80 -10.25
N GLN A 122 -39.48 -16.85 -10.38
CA GLN A 122 -39.47 -15.88 -11.47
C GLN A 122 -38.93 -16.50 -12.76
N ALA A 123 -39.46 -16.09 -13.90
CA ALA A 123 -39.01 -16.59 -15.19
C ALA A 123 -37.50 -16.38 -15.44
N GLN A 124 -36.93 -15.26 -15.00
CA GLN A 124 -35.48 -15.01 -15.11
C GLN A 124 -34.63 -16.02 -14.36
N THR A 125 -35.09 -16.50 -13.21
CA THR A 125 -34.36 -17.46 -12.37
C THR A 125 -34.27 -18.81 -13.08
N VAL A 126 -35.37 -19.22 -13.72
CA VAL A 126 -35.43 -20.43 -14.54
C VAL A 126 -34.61 -20.30 -15.83
N LEU A 127 -34.73 -19.16 -16.53
CA LEU A 127 -33.92 -18.88 -17.72
C LEU A 127 -32.41 -18.83 -17.40
N GLY A 128 -32.05 -18.38 -16.19
CA GLY A 128 -30.69 -18.36 -15.66
C GLY A 128 -30.17 -19.73 -15.22
N GLY A 129 -30.97 -20.80 -15.35
CA GLY A 129 -30.54 -22.19 -15.10
C GLY A 129 -30.88 -22.75 -13.72
N SER A 130 -31.55 -21.99 -12.85
CA SER A 130 -32.05 -22.52 -11.59
C SER A 130 -33.34 -23.33 -11.81
N TRP A 131 -33.48 -24.46 -11.12
CA TRP A 131 -34.61 -25.37 -11.28
C TRP A 131 -35.13 -25.89 -9.93
N CYS A 132 -35.87 -26.99 -9.94
CA CYS A 132 -36.46 -27.61 -8.76
C CYS A 132 -35.42 -27.87 -7.65
N ARG A 133 -35.53 -27.12 -6.55
CA ARG A 133 -34.62 -27.22 -5.41
C ARG A 133 -34.72 -28.57 -4.70
N LYS A 134 -35.93 -29.16 -4.62
CA LYS A 134 -36.12 -30.48 -4.02
C LYS A 134 -35.40 -31.56 -4.82
N CYS A 135 -35.55 -31.59 -6.16
CA CYS A 135 -34.80 -32.49 -7.04
C CYS A 135 -33.28 -32.27 -6.94
N PHE A 136 -32.85 -31.01 -6.95
CA PHE A 136 -31.43 -30.68 -6.79
C PHE A 136 -30.88 -31.19 -5.46
N ASN A 137 -31.65 -31.04 -4.37
CA ASN A 137 -31.27 -31.52 -3.06
C ASN A 137 -31.28 -33.05 -2.97
N THR A 138 -32.20 -33.75 -3.65
CA THR A 138 -32.25 -35.22 -3.67
C THR A 138 -31.14 -35.83 -4.55
N GLU A 139 -30.87 -35.27 -5.73
CA GLU A 139 -29.76 -35.70 -6.60
C GLU A 139 -28.39 -35.33 -6.02
N LYS A 140 -28.34 -34.32 -5.13
CA LYS A 140 -27.17 -33.96 -4.33
C LYS A 140 -27.32 -34.33 -2.84
N ALA A 141 -28.21 -35.26 -2.49
CA ALA A 141 -28.44 -35.67 -1.09
C ALA A 141 -27.26 -36.46 -0.49
N GLY A 142 -26.19 -36.71 -1.27
CA GLY A 142 -24.87 -37.13 -0.78
C GLY A 142 -23.76 -36.08 -0.91
N LYS A 143 -24.09 -34.85 -1.33
CA LYS A 143 -23.17 -33.71 -1.53
C LYS A 143 -23.52 -32.48 -0.68
N HIS A 144 -24.47 -32.58 0.24
CA HIS A 144 -24.45 -31.74 1.43
C HIS A 144 -23.34 -32.28 2.33
N PHE A 145 -22.14 -31.80 2.05
CA PHE A 145 -20.95 -31.94 2.86
C PHE A 145 -21.27 -31.82 4.37
N THR A 146 -21.42 -32.94 5.06
CA THR A 146 -20.59 -33.13 6.25
C THR A 146 -19.15 -33.09 5.76
N LEU A 147 -18.58 -31.89 5.68
CA LEU A 147 -17.13 -31.72 5.72
C LEU A 147 -16.74 -32.33 7.07
N LYS A 148 -16.49 -33.64 7.11
CA LYS A 148 -15.99 -34.34 8.31
C LYS A 148 -14.70 -33.66 8.81
N ASP A 149 -14.01 -32.99 7.91
CA ASP A 149 -12.83 -32.17 8.12
C ASP A 149 -13.12 -30.70 8.48
N GLY A 150 -14.36 -30.23 8.53
CA GLY A 150 -14.68 -28.82 8.82
C GLY A 150 -14.28 -28.44 10.25
N LEU A 151 -14.60 -29.32 11.20
CA LEU A 151 -14.17 -29.16 12.59
C LEU A 151 -12.66 -29.39 12.74
N GLU A 152 -12.10 -30.37 12.02
CA GLU A 152 -10.66 -30.65 12.00
C GLU A 152 -9.87 -29.45 11.44
N GLN A 153 -10.38 -28.80 10.39
CA GLN A 153 -9.84 -27.55 9.84
C GLN A 153 -9.94 -26.40 10.85
N ALA A 154 -11.07 -26.27 11.54
CA ALA A 154 -11.23 -25.25 12.58
C ALA A 154 -10.20 -25.46 13.71
N ASN A 155 -10.04 -26.71 14.17
CA ASN A 155 -9.07 -27.09 15.18
C ASN A 155 -7.62 -26.86 14.73
N ARG A 156 -7.27 -27.25 13.51
CA ARG A 156 -5.93 -27.04 12.93
C ARG A 156 -5.58 -25.56 12.79
N ILE A 157 -6.46 -24.75 12.18
CA ILE A 157 -6.21 -23.30 12.04
C ILE A 157 -6.12 -22.64 13.42
N ALA A 158 -6.92 -23.10 14.38
CA ALA A 158 -6.81 -22.63 15.75
C ALA A 158 -5.46 -22.98 16.36
N ALA A 159 -5.01 -24.23 16.27
CA ALA A 159 -3.71 -24.68 16.77
C ALA A 159 -2.54 -23.93 16.13
N GLU A 160 -2.54 -23.76 14.80
CA GLU A 160 -1.54 -22.97 14.07
C GLU A 160 -1.44 -21.52 14.57
N ARG A 161 -2.58 -20.94 14.97
CA ARG A 161 -2.68 -19.57 15.51
C ARG A 161 -2.61 -19.54 17.05
N LYS A 162 -2.11 -20.61 17.67
CA LYS A 162 -1.97 -20.77 19.12
C LYS A 162 -3.29 -20.54 19.88
N GLY A 163 -4.41 -21.01 19.33
CA GLY A 163 -5.73 -20.96 19.94
C GLY A 163 -6.43 -22.32 19.89
N LYS A 164 -7.70 -22.35 20.30
CA LYS A 164 -8.54 -23.54 20.36
C LYS A 164 -9.90 -23.27 19.73
N CYS A 165 -10.44 -24.24 18.99
CA CYS A 165 -11.86 -24.26 18.65
C CYS A 165 -12.58 -25.01 19.78
N LEU A 166 -13.54 -24.36 20.43
CA LEU A 166 -14.29 -24.91 21.55
C LEU A 166 -15.58 -25.63 21.10
N SER A 167 -16.04 -25.37 19.88
CA SER A 167 -17.18 -26.09 19.30
C SER A 167 -16.84 -27.56 19.09
N LYS A 168 -17.81 -28.44 19.38
CA LYS A 168 -17.68 -29.89 19.22
C LYS A 168 -18.25 -30.42 17.91
N GLU A 169 -19.01 -29.60 17.19
CA GLU A 169 -19.71 -29.97 15.98
C GLU A 169 -19.63 -28.87 14.92
N TYR A 170 -19.59 -29.28 13.65
CA TYR A 170 -19.64 -28.40 12.49
C TYR A 170 -20.69 -28.92 11.50
N ILE A 171 -21.76 -28.14 11.34
CA ILE A 171 -22.92 -28.46 10.50
C ILE A 171 -22.72 -27.88 9.10
N ASN A 172 -22.35 -26.60 9.00
CA ASN A 172 -22.21 -25.89 7.72
C ASN A 172 -21.34 -24.62 7.84
N ASN A 173 -21.07 -23.98 6.70
CA ASN A 173 -20.22 -22.79 6.60
C ASN A 173 -20.84 -21.49 7.14
N THR A 174 -22.13 -21.50 7.48
CA THR A 174 -22.83 -20.34 8.08
C THR A 174 -22.95 -20.47 9.60
N GLN A 175 -22.72 -21.66 10.16
CA GLN A 175 -22.67 -21.88 11.60
C GLN A 175 -21.52 -21.07 12.22
N LYS A 176 -21.83 -20.39 13.33
CA LYS A 176 -20.82 -19.76 14.17
C LYS A 176 -20.24 -20.80 15.13
N LEU A 177 -18.93 -20.95 15.08
CA LEU A 177 -18.15 -21.76 16.02
C LEU A 177 -17.56 -20.86 17.11
N ASP A 178 -17.38 -21.44 18.29
CA ASP A 178 -16.72 -20.86 19.43
C ASP A 178 -15.20 -21.07 19.33
N PHE A 179 -14.43 -19.99 19.44
CA PHE A 179 -12.98 -20.00 19.42
C PHE A 179 -12.41 -19.33 20.67
N GLU A 180 -11.24 -19.79 21.09
CA GLU A 180 -10.41 -19.21 22.15
C GLU A 180 -9.01 -18.92 21.58
N CYS A 181 -8.44 -17.74 21.81
CA CYS A 181 -7.07 -17.43 21.38
C CYS A 181 -6.05 -17.72 22.49
N ASN A 182 -4.75 -17.65 22.19
CA ASN A 182 -3.69 -17.84 23.18
C ASN A 182 -3.83 -16.94 24.42
N ASN A 183 -4.36 -15.72 24.24
CA ASN A 183 -4.59 -14.76 25.32
C ASN A 183 -5.89 -15.03 26.10
N GLY A 184 -6.53 -16.20 25.94
CA GLY A 184 -7.75 -16.59 26.65
C GLY A 184 -9.06 -15.92 26.18
N HIS A 185 -9.02 -14.98 25.23
CA HIS A 185 -10.24 -14.36 24.70
C HIS A 185 -11.11 -15.37 23.94
N ARG A 186 -12.41 -15.39 24.24
CA ARG A 186 -13.42 -16.24 23.59
C ARG A 186 -14.33 -15.44 22.67
N TRP A 187 -14.60 -15.95 21.47
CA TRP A 187 -15.53 -15.32 20.52
C TRP A 187 -16.20 -16.34 19.60
N LYS A 188 -17.33 -15.94 19.01
CA LYS A 188 -18.09 -16.73 18.03
C LYS A 188 -17.92 -16.20 16.62
N THR A 189 -17.54 -17.03 15.66
CA THR A 189 -17.44 -16.63 14.23
C THR A 189 -17.55 -17.83 13.28
N THR A 190 -17.69 -17.58 11.97
CA THR A 190 -17.77 -18.66 10.98
C THR A 190 -16.39 -19.20 10.58
N LEU A 191 -16.31 -20.48 10.22
CA LEU A 191 -15.07 -21.09 9.70
C LEU A 191 -14.57 -20.38 8.43
N ASN A 192 -15.48 -19.85 7.61
CA ASN A 192 -15.13 -19.13 6.38
C ASN A 192 -14.35 -17.83 6.68
N ASP A 193 -14.74 -17.09 7.72
CA ASP A 193 -14.06 -15.85 8.10
C ASP A 193 -12.67 -16.14 8.68
N ILE A 194 -12.53 -17.23 9.44
CA ILE A 194 -11.25 -17.72 9.95
C ILE A 194 -10.28 -18.07 8.81
N LYS A 195 -10.79 -18.79 7.79
CA LYS A 195 -10.03 -19.14 6.57
C LYS A 195 -9.58 -17.91 5.78
N LYS A 196 -10.40 -16.86 5.72
CA LYS A 196 -10.06 -15.58 5.07
C LYS A 196 -9.01 -14.77 5.83
N GLY A 197 -8.57 -15.22 7.01
CA GLY A 197 -7.53 -14.55 7.80
C GLY A 197 -8.06 -13.78 9.00
N SER A 198 -9.37 -13.71 9.22
CA SER A 198 -9.91 -13.10 10.44
C SER A 198 -9.56 -13.98 11.65
N TRP A 199 -9.28 -13.36 12.79
CA TRP A 199 -8.96 -14.08 14.03
C TRP A 199 -9.61 -13.39 15.24
N CYS A 200 -8.98 -13.48 16.41
CA CYS A 200 -9.47 -12.92 17.65
C CYS A 200 -9.74 -11.41 17.50
N PRO A 201 -11.00 -10.96 17.63
CA PRO A 201 -11.37 -9.56 17.51
C PRO A 201 -10.82 -8.72 18.66
N SER A 202 -10.46 -9.34 19.79
CA SER A 202 -9.78 -8.66 20.89
C SER A 202 -8.29 -8.47 20.59
N CYS A 203 -7.60 -9.47 20.04
CA CYS A 203 -6.17 -9.38 19.71
C CYS A 203 -5.88 -8.57 18.45
N GLY A 204 -6.81 -8.55 17.48
CA GLY A 204 -6.69 -7.73 16.26
C GLY A 204 -6.86 -6.22 16.49
N LYS A 205 -7.20 -5.80 17.71
CA LYS A 205 -7.25 -4.40 18.12
C LYS A 205 -5.85 -3.86 18.40
N GLY A 206 -5.67 -2.56 18.18
CA GLY A 206 -4.45 -1.87 18.58
C GLY A 206 -4.12 -2.18 20.04
N ILE A 207 -2.86 -2.56 20.32
CA ILE A 207 -2.36 -2.92 21.65
C ILE A 207 -2.81 -1.94 22.74
N ARG A 208 -2.95 -0.67 22.35
CA ARG A 208 -3.34 0.44 23.21
C ARG A 208 -4.81 0.42 23.61
N GLU A 209 -5.74 0.06 22.73
CA GLU A 209 -7.17 -0.10 23.08
C GLU A 209 -7.35 -1.21 24.13
N ARG A 210 -6.63 -2.33 23.95
CA ARG A 210 -6.60 -3.45 24.90
C ARG A 210 -6.06 -3.02 26.26
N LEU A 211 -4.96 -2.26 26.26
CA LEU A 211 -4.33 -1.76 27.49
C LEU A 211 -5.24 -0.79 28.24
N CYS A 212 -5.91 0.12 27.51
CA CYS A 212 -6.90 1.03 28.09
C CYS A 212 -8.00 0.23 28.79
N ARG A 213 -8.62 -0.74 28.09
CA ARG A 213 -9.67 -1.58 28.68
C ARG A 213 -9.22 -2.28 29.95
N SER A 214 -8.06 -2.95 29.89
CA SER A 214 -7.47 -3.64 31.04
C SER A 214 -7.28 -2.71 32.25
N PHE A 215 -6.79 -1.49 32.04
CA PHE A 215 -6.61 -0.53 33.13
C PHE A 215 -7.95 -0.07 33.71
N PHE A 216 -8.96 0.24 32.89
CA PHE A 216 -10.29 0.56 33.39
C PHE A 216 -10.86 -0.60 34.23
N GLU A 217 -10.77 -1.84 33.73
CA GLU A 217 -11.32 -3.01 34.40
C GLU A 217 -10.58 -3.34 35.71
N GLN A 218 -9.25 -3.24 35.75
CA GLN A 218 -8.48 -3.50 36.96
C GLN A 218 -8.65 -2.39 38.02
N ILE A 219 -8.66 -1.12 37.61
CA ILE A 219 -8.81 0.02 38.53
C ILE A 219 -10.21 0.01 39.14
N THR A 220 -11.26 -0.25 38.35
CA THR A 220 -12.65 -0.21 38.82
C THR A 220 -13.14 -1.54 39.37
N SER A 221 -12.54 -2.67 38.95
CA SER A 221 -13.07 -4.04 39.13
C SER A 221 -14.42 -4.30 38.42
N TYR A 222 -14.81 -3.45 37.46
CA TYR A 222 -15.99 -3.61 36.61
C TYR A 222 -15.59 -3.95 35.17
N GLN A 223 -16.50 -4.54 34.38
CA GLN A 223 -16.26 -4.90 32.99
C GLN A 223 -16.54 -3.72 32.05
N PHE A 224 -15.71 -3.54 31.01
CA PHE A 224 -15.87 -2.48 30.00
C PHE A 224 -16.00 -3.07 28.59
N PRO A 225 -17.10 -3.78 28.29
CA PRO A 225 -17.33 -4.36 26.98
C PRO A 225 -17.48 -3.29 25.90
N LYS A 226 -17.12 -3.65 24.66
CA LYS A 226 -17.41 -2.83 23.50
C LYS A 226 -18.93 -2.82 23.27
N LYS A 227 -19.56 -1.65 23.23
CA LYS A 227 -21.03 -1.56 23.12
C LYS A 227 -21.44 -0.54 22.07
N ARG A 228 -22.58 -0.81 21.42
CA ARG A 228 -23.30 0.11 20.55
C ARG A 228 -24.65 0.43 21.21
N PRO A 229 -24.72 1.41 22.12
CA PRO A 229 -25.97 1.74 22.78
C PRO A 229 -27.02 2.22 21.76
N ILE A 230 -28.29 1.92 22.01
CA ILE A 230 -29.40 2.28 21.11
C ILE A 230 -29.51 3.80 20.96
N TRP A 231 -29.21 4.55 22.02
CA TRP A 231 -29.21 6.01 22.05
C TRP A 231 -28.01 6.64 21.31
N LEU A 232 -27.00 5.86 20.95
CA LEU A 232 -25.77 6.37 20.35
C LEU A 232 -25.84 6.33 18.82
N VAL A 233 -26.63 7.22 18.24
CA VAL A 233 -26.88 7.30 16.80
C VAL A 233 -26.43 8.65 16.25
N ASN A 234 -25.66 8.67 15.17
CA ASN A 234 -25.24 9.93 14.55
C ASN A 234 -26.38 10.60 13.77
N THR A 235 -26.15 11.82 13.30
CA THR A 235 -27.15 12.61 12.55
C THR A 235 -27.63 11.97 11.25
N ARG A 236 -26.96 10.90 10.78
CA ARG A 236 -27.29 10.14 9.57
C ARG A 236 -28.09 8.86 9.86
N GLY A 237 -28.44 8.60 11.12
CA GLY A 237 -29.14 7.38 11.52
C GLY A 237 -28.25 6.15 11.70
N ASN A 238 -26.92 6.30 11.68
CA ASN A 238 -26.01 5.18 11.92
C ASN A 238 -25.66 5.06 13.40
N GLN A 239 -25.80 3.85 13.94
CA GLN A 239 -25.42 3.55 15.32
C GLN A 239 -23.90 3.53 15.47
N MET A 240 -23.39 4.38 16.37
CA MET A 240 -21.98 4.48 16.72
C MET A 240 -21.63 3.49 17.85
N GLU A 241 -20.34 3.35 18.12
CA GLU A 241 -19.79 2.37 19.04
C GLU A 241 -18.90 3.05 20.07
N LEU A 242 -18.85 2.49 21.28
CA LEU A 242 -17.94 2.84 22.37
C LEU A 242 -16.89 1.73 22.55
N ASP A 243 -15.60 2.09 22.64
CA ASP A 243 -14.51 1.11 22.77
C ASP A 243 -14.56 0.31 24.08
N GLY A 244 -15.05 0.93 25.15
CA GLY A 244 -15.48 0.25 26.36
C GLY A 244 -16.53 1.07 27.10
N PHE A 245 -17.58 0.41 27.58
CA PHE A 245 -18.68 1.06 28.31
C PHE A 245 -19.17 0.18 29.45
N CYS A 246 -19.12 0.70 30.68
CA CYS A 246 -19.70 0.11 31.87
C CYS A 246 -21.02 0.82 32.20
N GLU A 247 -22.13 0.09 32.14
CA GLU A 247 -23.46 0.64 32.40
C GLU A 247 -23.71 0.94 33.87
N GLU A 248 -23.15 0.14 34.77
CA GLU A 248 -23.33 0.29 36.22
C GLU A 248 -22.70 1.58 36.72
N LEU A 249 -21.51 1.91 36.22
CA LEU A 249 -20.79 3.12 36.58
C LEU A 249 -21.15 4.32 35.71
N LYS A 250 -21.87 4.10 34.60
CA LYS A 250 -22.10 5.10 33.55
C LYS A 250 -20.79 5.72 33.03
N ILE A 251 -19.76 4.90 32.85
CA ILE A 251 -18.44 5.34 32.36
C ILE A 251 -18.15 4.67 31.03
N ALA A 252 -17.71 5.45 30.05
CA ALA A 252 -17.23 4.98 28.77
C ALA A 252 -15.83 5.52 28.47
N PHE A 253 -15.10 4.82 27.60
CA PHE A 253 -13.85 5.35 27.04
C PHE A 253 -13.77 5.14 25.53
N GLU A 254 -12.97 6.00 24.89
CA GLU A 254 -12.64 5.96 23.46
C GLU A 254 -11.13 6.08 23.27
N HIS A 255 -10.55 5.22 22.43
CA HIS A 255 -9.14 5.31 22.08
C HIS A 255 -8.97 5.98 20.71
N HIS A 256 -8.49 7.22 20.70
CA HIS A 256 -8.24 7.96 19.46
C HIS A 256 -6.81 7.72 18.97
N GLY A 257 -6.67 6.97 17.87
CA GLY A 257 -5.40 6.84 17.14
C GLY A 257 -4.98 8.10 16.36
N GLU A 258 -3.77 8.11 15.80
CA GLU A 258 -3.22 9.22 14.99
C GLU A 258 -4.14 9.63 13.82
N TYR A 259 -4.89 8.67 13.28
CA TYR A 259 -5.87 8.87 12.22
C TYR A 259 -7.05 9.79 12.60
N HIS A 260 -7.34 10.03 13.88
CA HIS A 260 -8.34 11.05 14.29
C HIS A 260 -7.83 12.48 14.07
N TYR A 261 -6.52 12.67 13.97
CA TYR A 261 -5.88 13.99 13.96
C TYR A 261 -5.24 14.33 12.61
N ILE A 262 -4.80 13.32 11.84
CA ILE A 262 -4.08 13.50 10.58
C ILE A 262 -4.90 12.97 9.37
N ARG A 263 -4.80 13.66 8.23
CA ARG A 263 -5.36 13.23 6.94
C ARG A 263 -4.42 12.20 6.31
N ASN A 264 -4.90 10.98 6.05
CA ASN A 264 -4.10 9.93 5.40
C ASN A 264 -4.75 9.53 4.07
N GLU A 265 -4.03 9.74 2.96
CA GLU A 265 -4.53 9.55 1.60
C GLU A 265 -4.67 8.07 1.19
N HIS A 266 -4.03 7.14 1.92
CA HIS A 266 -4.00 5.72 1.52
C HIS A 266 -5.15 4.86 2.07
N PHE A 267 -5.82 5.28 3.15
CA PHE A 267 -6.79 4.43 3.86
C PHE A 267 -8.24 4.93 3.81
N GLN A 268 -8.53 6.05 3.14
CA GLN A 268 -9.88 6.63 3.09
C GLN A 268 -10.66 6.26 1.82
N ARG A 269 -11.92 5.85 2.01
CA ARG A 269 -12.93 5.84 0.93
C ARG A 269 -13.12 7.28 0.45
N LYS A 270 -13.29 7.52 -0.85
CA LYS A 270 -13.41 8.85 -1.51
C LYS A 270 -14.41 9.86 -0.88
N ASN A 271 -15.24 9.44 0.07
CA ASN A 271 -16.36 10.21 0.64
C ASN A 271 -16.22 10.47 2.15
N GLU A 272 -15.06 10.38 2.79
CA GLU A 272 -14.93 10.64 4.24
C GLU A 272 -13.94 11.78 4.52
N SER A 273 -14.43 12.94 5.00
CA SER A 273 -13.59 14.11 5.33
C SER A 273 -13.22 14.14 6.82
N LEU A 274 -12.05 14.70 7.14
CA LEU A 274 -11.58 14.91 8.52
C LEU A 274 -12.62 15.68 9.36
N GLU A 275 -13.32 16.65 8.76
CA GLU A 275 -14.38 17.42 9.41
C GLU A 275 -15.57 16.56 9.82
N ARG A 276 -15.95 15.57 9.00
CA ARG A 276 -17.04 14.63 9.34
C ARG A 276 -16.71 13.81 10.59
N ARG A 277 -15.46 13.38 10.74
CA ARG A 277 -15.03 12.63 11.93
C ARG A 277 -15.05 13.50 13.19
N LYS A 278 -14.58 14.74 13.11
CA LYS A 278 -14.69 15.72 14.22
C LYS A 278 -16.14 15.96 14.63
N PHE A 279 -17.05 16.02 13.65
CA PHE A 279 -18.48 16.19 13.91
C PHE A 279 -19.11 14.96 14.58
N ASP A 280 -18.81 13.75 14.09
CA ASP A 280 -19.28 12.50 14.69
C ASP A 280 -18.70 12.32 16.13
N ASP A 281 -17.43 12.65 16.35
CA ASP A 281 -16.79 12.62 17.68
C ASP A 281 -17.46 13.60 18.66
N LYS A 282 -17.80 14.82 18.19
CA LYS A 282 -18.56 15.80 18.99
C LYS A 282 -19.95 15.27 19.33
N THR A 283 -20.66 14.75 18.33
CA THR A 283 -22.00 14.16 18.50
C THR A 283 -21.97 13.00 19.51
N LYS A 284 -20.94 12.15 19.45
CA LYS A 284 -20.72 11.07 20.42
C LYS A 284 -20.57 11.62 21.84
N SER A 285 -19.73 12.64 22.04
CA SER A 285 -19.56 13.28 23.35
C SER A 285 -20.86 13.89 23.89
N ASP A 286 -21.61 14.60 23.03
CA ASP A 286 -22.87 15.23 23.40
C ASP A 286 -23.95 14.20 23.78
N LEU A 287 -24.03 13.08 23.05
CA LEU A 287 -24.94 11.98 23.35
C LEU A 287 -24.58 11.26 24.65
N CYS A 288 -23.29 11.05 24.93
CA CYS A 288 -22.85 10.49 26.21
C CYS A 288 -23.28 11.41 27.36
N LYS A 289 -23.03 12.72 27.27
CA LYS A 289 -23.46 13.70 28.27
C LYS A 289 -24.98 13.70 28.49
N LYS A 290 -25.76 13.64 27.41
CA LYS A 290 -27.23 13.59 27.48
C LYS A 290 -27.76 12.34 28.19
N ASN A 291 -27.02 11.24 28.14
CA ASN A 291 -27.38 9.98 28.79
C ASN A 291 -26.64 9.77 30.13
N GLU A 292 -26.07 10.85 30.69
CA GLU A 292 -25.33 10.83 31.96
C GLU A 292 -24.15 9.86 31.95
N VAL A 293 -23.57 9.61 30.76
CA VAL A 293 -22.39 8.77 30.58
C VAL A 293 -21.14 9.64 30.54
N VAL A 294 -20.23 9.41 31.47
CA VAL A 294 -18.92 10.06 31.50
C VAL A 294 -18.03 9.40 30.45
N LEU A 295 -17.69 10.15 29.40
CA LEU A 295 -16.83 9.68 28.31
C LEU A 295 -15.39 10.16 28.49
N THR A 296 -14.46 9.23 28.73
CA THR A 296 -13.02 9.50 28.79
C THR A 296 -12.37 9.26 27.43
N ILE A 297 -11.87 10.34 26.80
CA ILE A 297 -11.16 10.25 25.53
C ILE A 297 -9.67 10.07 25.77
N ILE A 298 -9.11 8.98 25.24
CA ILE A 298 -7.70 8.61 25.39
C ILE A 298 -6.98 8.89 24.08
N SER A 299 -6.26 10.01 24.02
CA SER A 299 -5.46 10.40 22.85
C SER A 299 -4.23 9.50 22.68
N TYR A 300 -3.79 9.29 21.43
CA TYR A 300 -2.53 8.62 21.10
C TYR A 300 -1.28 9.34 21.64
N ASN A 301 -1.36 10.64 21.95
CA ASN A 301 -0.22 11.42 22.45
C ASN A 301 0.22 11.05 23.88
N ILE A 302 -0.67 10.43 24.67
CA ILE A 302 -0.34 10.02 26.04
C ILE A 302 0.72 8.91 25.96
N LYS A 303 1.79 8.93 26.75
CA LYS A 303 2.74 7.81 26.71
C LYS A 303 2.15 6.58 27.40
N THR A 304 2.47 5.37 26.94
CA THR A 304 1.99 4.11 27.55
C THR A 304 2.32 4.03 29.04
N THR A 305 3.48 4.56 29.45
CA THR A 305 3.92 4.64 30.86
C THR A 305 3.07 5.58 31.71
N GLU A 306 2.45 6.59 31.10
CA GLU A 306 1.62 7.60 31.77
C GLU A 306 0.14 7.22 31.75
N LEU A 307 -0.25 6.28 30.88
CA LEU A 307 -1.64 5.90 30.63
C LEU A 307 -2.35 5.40 31.89
N LYS A 308 -1.67 4.58 32.71
CA LYS A 308 -2.20 4.09 34.00
C LYS A 308 -2.57 5.25 34.93
N ASN A 309 -1.63 6.17 35.14
CA ASN A 309 -1.82 7.31 36.03
C ASN A 309 -2.88 8.27 35.49
N PHE A 310 -2.94 8.46 34.17
CA PHE A 310 -3.96 9.26 33.52
C PHE A 310 -5.36 8.69 33.74
N ILE A 311 -5.56 7.38 33.52
CA ILE A 311 -6.87 6.73 33.72
C ILE A 311 -7.26 6.78 35.20
N PHE A 312 -6.33 6.45 36.10
CA PHE A 312 -6.58 6.50 37.53
C PHE A 312 -6.98 7.90 37.99
N LYS A 313 -6.27 8.95 37.56
CA LYS A 313 -6.59 10.33 37.91
C LYS A 313 -7.97 10.75 37.40
N ASN A 314 -8.28 10.47 36.13
CA ASN A 314 -9.61 10.77 35.58
C ASN A 314 -10.72 10.07 36.33
N LEU A 315 -10.53 8.79 36.72
CA LEU A 315 -11.54 8.06 37.49
C LEU A 315 -11.66 8.55 38.93
N PHE A 316 -10.54 8.95 39.55
CA PHE A 316 -10.51 9.49 40.90
C PHE A 316 -11.23 10.84 40.99
N ASP A 317 -10.99 11.72 40.01
CA ASP A 317 -11.62 13.05 39.94
C ASP A 317 -13.15 12.98 39.76
N LEU A 318 -13.70 11.83 39.33
CA LEU A 318 -15.14 11.59 39.21
C LEU A 318 -15.83 11.28 40.55
N ASN A 319 -15.07 11.12 41.64
CA ASN A 319 -15.57 10.86 42.99
C ASN A 319 -16.60 9.72 43.02
N LEU A 320 -16.29 8.60 42.36
CA LEU A 320 -17.19 7.46 42.24
C LEU A 320 -17.38 6.79 43.61
N ASN A 321 -18.59 6.28 43.88
CA ASN A 321 -18.89 5.47 45.07
C ASN A 321 -18.31 4.03 44.98
N ILE A 322 -17.08 3.89 44.49
CA ILE A 322 -16.36 2.62 44.36
C ILE A 322 -14.92 2.76 44.83
N LYS A 323 -14.37 1.68 45.39
CA LYS A 323 -12.97 1.62 45.78
C LYS A 323 -12.09 1.38 44.55
N LEU A 324 -11.37 2.41 44.12
CA LEU A 324 -10.42 2.31 43.02
C LEU A 324 -9.13 1.59 43.46
N LYS A 325 -8.64 0.66 42.65
CA LYS A 325 -7.36 -0.04 42.88
C LYS A 325 -6.21 0.75 42.25
N LYS A 326 -5.28 1.22 43.09
CA LYS A 326 -4.06 1.94 42.65
C LYS A 326 -2.96 0.99 42.21
N GLU A 327 -2.84 -0.15 42.89
CA GLU A 327 -1.98 -1.26 42.50
C GLU A 327 -2.76 -2.20 41.59
N ILE A 328 -2.31 -2.29 40.35
CA ILE A 328 -2.88 -3.13 39.31
C ILE A 328 -1.75 -3.95 38.71
N ASP A 329 -2.06 -5.16 38.23
CA ASP A 329 -1.08 -6.01 37.60
C ASP A 329 -0.75 -5.44 36.22
N GLU A 330 0.40 -4.76 36.14
CA GLU A 330 0.91 -4.20 34.90
C GLU A 330 1.36 -5.30 33.91
N ASN A 331 1.52 -6.54 34.38
CA ASN A 331 1.79 -7.70 33.55
C ASN A 331 0.51 -8.29 32.93
N TYR A 332 -0.70 -7.85 33.32
CA TYR A 332 -1.96 -8.45 32.85
C TYR A 332 -2.16 -8.34 31.32
N VAL A 333 -1.41 -7.46 30.65
CA VAL A 333 -1.30 -7.47 29.18
C VAL A 333 0.00 -8.17 28.79
N ILE A 334 0.14 -9.44 29.15
CA ILE A 334 0.97 -10.39 28.39
C ILE A 334 0.30 -10.50 27.03
N SER A 335 0.64 -9.56 26.17
CA SER A 335 0.43 -9.70 24.74
C SER A 335 1.34 -10.85 24.31
N ASN A 336 0.85 -11.83 23.54
CA ASN A 336 1.66 -12.81 22.78
C ASN A 336 2.96 -12.22 22.21
N GLU A 337 2.97 -10.92 21.92
CA GLU A 337 4.07 -10.13 21.40
C GLU A 337 5.24 -9.98 22.39
N LEU A 338 5.04 -9.99 23.72
CA LEU A 338 6.14 -10.05 24.71
C LEU A 338 6.70 -11.46 24.81
N GLU A 339 5.83 -12.47 24.84
CA GLU A 339 6.23 -13.87 24.87
C GLU A 339 7.00 -14.23 23.59
N GLU A 340 6.55 -13.73 22.43
CA GLU A 340 7.26 -13.82 21.16
C GLU A 340 8.62 -13.11 21.21
N LEU A 341 8.71 -11.92 21.81
CA LEU A 341 10.00 -11.25 22.02
C LEU A 341 10.93 -12.01 22.97
N ASN A 342 10.39 -12.64 24.02
CA ASN A 342 11.15 -13.48 24.93
C ASN A 342 11.72 -14.69 24.19
N ILE A 343 10.88 -15.42 23.45
CA ILE A 343 11.29 -16.57 22.65
C ILE A 343 12.36 -16.18 21.62
N ILE A 344 12.17 -15.05 20.91
CA ILE A 344 13.14 -14.59 19.90
C ILE A 344 14.45 -14.11 20.57
N ALA A 345 14.37 -13.46 21.73
CA ALA A 345 15.57 -13.11 22.50
C ALA A 345 16.34 -14.36 22.93
N GLU A 346 15.65 -15.40 23.41
CA GLU A 346 16.25 -16.70 23.78
C GLU A 346 16.87 -17.40 22.56
N GLN A 347 16.16 -17.46 21.43
CA GLN A 347 16.69 -18.00 20.17
C GLN A 347 17.94 -17.25 19.68
N ASN A 348 17.99 -15.95 19.93
CA ASN A 348 19.14 -15.11 19.61
C ASN A 348 20.25 -15.15 20.69
N GLY A 349 20.12 -16.05 21.66
CA GLY A 349 21.07 -16.27 22.75
C GLY A 349 21.04 -15.11 23.75
N GLY A 350 19.88 -14.71 24.24
CA GLY A 350 19.72 -13.64 25.23
C GLY A 350 18.37 -13.71 25.92
N LYS A 351 17.97 -12.65 26.63
CA LYS A 351 16.69 -12.54 27.33
C LYS A 351 16.10 -11.14 27.18
N CYS A 352 14.78 -11.03 27.14
CA CYS A 352 14.12 -9.74 27.31
C CYS A 352 14.03 -9.45 28.81
N LEU A 353 14.42 -8.23 29.21
CA LEU A 353 14.32 -7.74 30.59
C LEU A 353 13.06 -6.88 30.79
N SER A 354 12.43 -6.45 29.69
CA SER A 354 11.16 -5.74 29.77
C SER A 354 10.06 -6.68 30.27
N LYS A 355 9.42 -6.29 31.36
CA LYS A 355 8.29 -7.02 31.95
C LYS A 355 6.96 -6.79 31.21
N ILE A 356 6.90 -5.78 30.33
CA ILE A 356 5.68 -5.34 29.64
C ILE A 356 5.98 -5.04 28.17
N TYR A 357 5.06 -5.39 27.26
CA TYR A 357 5.14 -4.99 25.86
C TYR A 357 4.56 -3.59 25.63
N VAL A 358 5.45 -2.60 25.46
CA VAL A 358 5.05 -1.18 25.34
C VAL A 358 4.61 -0.75 23.92
N GLY A 359 4.83 -1.57 22.88
CA GLY A 359 4.39 -1.31 21.50
C GLY A 359 5.45 -1.65 20.43
N VAL A 360 5.05 -1.72 19.15
CA VAL A 360 5.93 -2.13 18.01
C VAL A 360 7.08 -1.16 17.71
N ASP A 361 6.89 0.12 17.99
CA ASP A 361 7.88 1.19 17.75
C ASP A 361 8.54 1.69 19.04
N GLN A 362 8.21 1.07 20.17
CA GLN A 362 8.77 1.42 21.48
C GLN A 362 9.97 0.54 21.78
N LYS A 363 10.92 1.06 22.55
CA LYS A 363 12.13 0.31 22.92
C LYS A 363 11.85 -0.60 24.11
N HIS A 364 12.37 -1.82 24.05
CA HIS A 364 12.38 -2.79 25.14
C HIS A 364 13.81 -3.08 25.54
N LYS A 365 14.02 -3.47 26.80
CA LYS A 365 15.32 -3.82 27.37
C LYS A 365 15.62 -5.29 27.13
N PHE A 366 16.84 -5.59 26.71
CA PHE A 366 17.34 -6.94 26.44
C PHE A 366 18.73 -7.12 27.03
N ILE A 367 19.08 -8.38 27.29
CA ILE A 367 20.44 -8.82 27.61
C ILE A 367 20.85 -9.92 26.63
N CYS A 368 22.06 -9.86 26.06
CA CYS A 368 22.58 -10.94 25.23
C CYS A 368 23.40 -11.96 26.05
N ALA A 369 23.81 -13.07 25.43
CA ALA A 369 24.64 -14.12 26.05
C ALA A 369 25.95 -13.57 26.60
N GLU A 370 26.56 -12.60 25.92
CA GLU A 370 27.78 -11.90 26.36
C GLU A 370 27.53 -10.91 27.51
N GLY A 371 26.31 -10.86 28.08
CA GLY A 371 25.97 -10.00 29.22
C GLY A 371 25.64 -8.55 28.89
N HIS A 372 25.72 -8.10 27.64
CA HIS A 372 25.41 -6.72 27.28
C HIS A 372 23.92 -6.41 27.44
N ILE A 373 23.61 -5.38 28.22
CA ILE A 373 22.26 -4.83 28.36
C ILE A 373 22.07 -3.71 27.34
N PHE A 374 20.99 -3.76 26.55
CA PHE A 374 20.69 -2.75 25.54
C PHE A 374 19.18 -2.58 25.32
N GLU A 375 18.82 -1.45 24.72
CA GLU A 375 17.43 -1.13 24.35
C GLU A 375 17.24 -1.18 22.84
N SER A 376 16.15 -1.81 22.38
CA SER A 376 15.85 -1.92 20.96
C SER A 376 14.35 -2.07 20.70
N ILE A 377 13.90 -1.72 19.50
CA ILE A 377 12.51 -1.90 19.08
C ILE A 377 12.24 -3.35 18.62
N PRO A 378 11.01 -3.87 18.77
CA PRO A 378 10.64 -5.22 18.36
C PRO A 378 11.03 -5.59 16.93
N ALA A 379 10.86 -4.68 15.96
CA ALA A 379 11.21 -4.93 14.56
C ALA A 379 12.69 -5.30 14.35
N ASN A 380 13.59 -4.70 15.14
CA ASN A 380 15.03 -4.99 15.05
C ASN A 380 15.36 -6.36 15.66
N ILE A 381 14.66 -6.75 16.72
CA ILE A 381 14.86 -8.05 17.38
C ILE A 381 14.30 -9.20 16.55
N LYS A 382 13.15 -8.98 15.91
CA LYS A 382 12.49 -9.94 14.99
C LYS A 382 13.20 -10.08 13.64
N SER A 383 14.21 -9.25 13.37
CA SER A 383 14.96 -9.31 12.11
C SER A 383 15.77 -10.60 12.02
N LYS A 384 15.72 -11.31 10.90
CA LYS A 384 16.52 -12.52 10.63
C LYS A 384 18.04 -12.27 10.55
N ARG A 385 18.50 -11.03 10.76
CA ARG A 385 19.91 -10.67 10.71
C ARG A 385 20.59 -11.12 12.01
N LYS A 386 21.76 -11.77 11.92
CA LYS A 386 22.57 -12.26 13.06
C LYS A 386 23.13 -11.15 14.01
N SER A 387 22.61 -9.92 13.98
CA SER A 387 23.18 -8.77 14.70
C SER A 387 22.13 -7.95 15.46
N TRP A 388 21.44 -8.60 16.39
CA TRP A 388 20.41 -7.99 17.24
C TRP A 388 20.98 -7.17 18.42
N CYS A 389 22.12 -7.60 19.00
CA CYS A 389 22.84 -6.85 20.03
C CYS A 389 23.83 -5.86 19.40
N PRO A 390 23.72 -4.54 19.67
CA PRO A 390 24.57 -3.52 19.05
C PRO A 390 26.05 -3.67 19.47
N THR A 391 26.32 -4.08 20.70
CA THR A 391 27.68 -4.27 21.20
C THR A 391 28.31 -5.54 20.63
N CYS A 392 27.60 -6.68 20.65
CA CYS A 392 28.07 -7.90 20.00
C CYS A 392 28.22 -7.72 18.49
N LYS A 393 27.39 -6.88 17.87
CA LYS A 393 27.53 -6.51 16.46
C LYS A 393 28.86 -5.80 16.23
N LEU A 394 29.25 -4.84 17.07
CA LEU A 394 30.56 -4.18 16.97
C LEU A 394 31.71 -5.17 17.16
N ASN A 395 31.60 -6.10 18.12
CA ASN A 395 32.62 -7.12 18.38
C ASN A 395 32.72 -8.15 17.23
N ARG A 396 31.59 -8.57 16.64
CA ARG A 396 31.56 -9.47 15.45
C ARG A 396 32.06 -8.76 14.19
N ILE A 397 31.76 -7.48 14.02
CA ILE A 397 32.27 -6.63 12.94
C ILE A 397 33.79 -6.40 13.10
N GLY A 398 34.29 -6.37 14.34
CA GLY A 398 35.69 -6.14 14.67
C GLY A 398 36.68 -7.11 14.05
N ASN A 399 36.32 -8.40 13.90
CA ASN A 399 37.22 -9.41 13.31
C ASN A 399 36.83 -9.91 11.91
N SER A 400 35.57 -9.77 11.48
CA SER A 400 35.10 -10.35 10.20
C SER A 400 34.88 -9.34 9.07
N ASN A 401 35.05 -8.03 9.31
CA ASN A 401 34.65 -7.00 8.34
C ASN A 401 35.66 -5.87 8.09
N ARG A 402 36.94 -6.04 8.44
CA ARG A 402 37.99 -5.22 7.80
C ARG A 402 38.20 -5.74 6.37
N LYS A 403 37.32 -5.32 5.45
CA LYS A 403 37.53 -5.53 4.01
C LYS A 403 38.88 -4.99 3.52
N TYR A 404 39.40 -3.99 4.25
CA TYR A 404 40.69 -3.38 3.99
C TYR A 404 41.48 -3.27 5.29
N SER A 405 42.77 -3.51 5.19
CA SER A 405 43.81 -3.39 6.20
C SER A 405 44.72 -2.20 5.91
N LEU A 406 45.64 -1.89 6.84
CA LEU A 406 46.69 -0.91 6.58
C LEU A 406 47.56 -1.31 5.38
N SER A 407 47.82 -2.61 5.20
CA SER A 407 48.55 -3.15 4.03
C SER A 407 47.78 -2.90 2.72
N ASP A 408 46.45 -2.97 2.76
CA ASP A 408 45.61 -2.66 1.60
C ASP A 408 45.67 -1.18 1.24
N MET A 409 45.78 -0.27 2.21
CA MET A 409 45.93 1.17 1.93
C MET A 409 47.23 1.47 1.19
N HIS A 410 48.35 0.88 1.65
CA HIS A 410 49.62 0.98 0.95
C HIS A 410 49.51 0.39 -0.48
N SER A 411 48.92 -0.80 -0.61
CA SER A 411 48.73 -1.46 -1.91
C SER A 411 47.83 -0.68 -2.88
N ILE A 412 46.82 0.03 -2.38
CA ILE A 412 45.95 0.91 -3.17
C ILE A 412 46.71 2.17 -3.62
N ALA A 413 47.51 2.76 -2.71
CA ALA A 413 48.33 3.92 -3.04
C ALA A 413 49.36 3.57 -4.12
N SER A 414 50.08 2.45 -3.99
CA SER A 414 51.08 2.00 -4.96
C SER A 414 50.47 1.76 -6.35
N ARG A 415 49.28 1.15 -6.43
CA ARG A 415 48.57 0.96 -7.71
C ARG A 415 48.19 2.27 -8.41
N LYS A 416 48.02 3.35 -7.65
CA LYS A 416 47.77 4.70 -8.18
C LYS A 416 49.04 5.55 -8.25
N LYS A 417 50.21 4.91 -8.18
CA LYS A 417 51.53 5.54 -8.19
C LYS A 417 51.66 6.61 -7.09
N GLY A 418 51.38 6.25 -5.85
CA GLY A 418 51.52 7.14 -4.71
C GLY A 418 51.73 6.38 -3.41
N LEU A 419 51.70 7.12 -2.30
CA LEU A 419 51.98 6.62 -0.96
C LEU A 419 50.83 6.92 0.01
N PHE A 420 50.61 6.01 0.95
CA PHE A 420 49.78 6.24 2.12
C PHE A 420 50.72 6.59 3.27
N LEU A 421 50.58 7.79 3.84
CA LEU A 421 51.54 8.34 4.81
C LEU A 421 51.07 8.21 6.26
N SER A 422 49.81 7.89 6.50
CA SER A 422 49.30 7.75 7.87
C SER A 422 49.77 6.44 8.52
N PRO A 423 50.25 6.47 9.78
CA PRO A 423 50.87 5.32 10.44
C PRO A 423 49.85 4.25 10.87
N THR A 424 48.56 4.60 10.93
CA THR A 424 47.50 3.66 11.35
C THR A 424 46.28 3.79 10.46
N PHE A 425 45.50 2.70 10.35
CA PHE A 425 44.25 2.65 9.61
C PHE A 425 43.16 2.02 10.48
N LYS A 426 42.03 2.74 10.62
CA LYS A 426 40.88 2.31 11.44
C LYS A 426 39.64 2.06 10.60
N SER A 427 39.34 2.94 9.64
CA SER A 427 38.10 2.92 8.85
C SER A 427 38.29 3.53 7.46
N VAL A 428 37.50 3.12 6.47
CA VAL A 428 37.53 3.73 5.12
C VAL A 428 36.87 5.11 5.06
N ASN A 429 36.11 5.50 6.09
CA ASN A 429 35.39 6.78 6.15
C ASN A 429 36.12 7.85 6.98
N ASP A 430 37.24 7.49 7.61
CA ASP A 430 38.08 8.45 8.33
C ASP A 430 39.06 9.10 7.36
N THR A 431 39.56 10.29 7.72
CA THR A 431 40.48 11.06 6.87
C THR A 431 41.93 10.67 7.17
N TYR A 432 42.72 10.41 6.12
CA TYR A 432 44.15 10.09 6.22
C TYR A 432 44.96 10.89 5.22
N LEU A 433 46.28 10.92 5.43
CA LEU A 433 47.25 11.62 4.59
C LEU A 433 47.77 10.71 3.48
N TRP A 434 47.73 11.21 2.25
CA TRP A 434 48.16 10.52 1.03
C TRP A 434 49.12 11.39 0.23
N GLU A 435 49.96 10.75 -0.59
CA GLU A 435 50.88 11.39 -1.54
C GLU A 435 50.76 10.76 -2.93
N CYS A 436 50.92 11.55 -4.01
CA CYS A 436 50.93 11.05 -5.39
C CYS A 436 52.34 11.04 -5.99
N GLU A 437 52.52 10.48 -7.19
CA GLU A 437 53.81 10.41 -7.91
C GLU A 437 54.50 11.77 -8.11
N PHE A 438 53.74 12.88 -8.15
CA PHE A 438 54.28 14.24 -8.28
C PHE A 438 54.56 14.92 -6.93
N GLY A 439 54.55 14.19 -5.81
CA GLY A 439 54.85 14.70 -4.47
C GLY A 439 53.76 15.54 -3.80
N HIS A 440 52.56 15.65 -4.41
CA HIS A 440 51.45 16.36 -3.77
C HIS A 440 50.88 15.54 -2.62
N GLN A 441 50.78 16.15 -1.45
CA GLN A 441 50.15 15.55 -0.27
C GLN A 441 48.75 16.12 -0.02
N TRP A 442 47.80 15.26 0.37
CA TRP A 442 46.44 15.71 0.74
C TRP A 442 45.76 14.76 1.73
N ASN A 443 44.82 15.32 2.49
CA ASN A 443 43.98 14.59 3.43
C ASN A 443 42.66 14.18 2.76
N THR A 444 42.32 12.89 2.76
CA THR A 444 41.02 12.40 2.27
C THR A 444 40.65 11.04 2.85
N GLN A 445 39.37 10.67 2.67
CA GLN A 445 38.85 9.36 3.04
C GLN A 445 39.26 8.27 2.03
N PRO A 446 39.69 7.08 2.49
CA PRO A 446 40.00 5.92 1.65
C PRO A 446 38.81 5.48 0.78
N ALA A 447 37.58 5.64 1.26
CA ALA A 447 36.38 5.33 0.49
C ALA A 447 36.30 6.14 -0.82
N GLU A 448 36.74 7.40 -0.80
CA GLU A 448 36.78 8.26 -1.99
C GLU A 448 37.86 7.81 -2.98
N ILE A 449 39.01 7.37 -2.45
CA ILE A 449 40.11 6.80 -3.23
C ILE A 449 39.67 5.51 -3.95
N ILE A 450 38.98 4.62 -3.23
CA ILE A 450 38.46 3.35 -3.73
C ILE A 450 37.39 3.59 -4.82
N ARG A 451 36.56 4.64 -4.68
CA ARG A 451 35.59 5.07 -5.69
C ARG A 451 36.21 5.70 -6.93
N GLY A 452 37.54 5.87 -6.96
CA GLY A 452 38.29 6.32 -8.13
C GLY A 452 38.80 7.76 -8.07
N ARG A 453 38.46 8.54 -7.02
CA ARG A 453 39.03 9.89 -6.83
C ARG A 453 40.50 9.77 -6.42
N TRP A 454 41.33 10.73 -6.81
CA TRP A 454 42.75 10.75 -6.44
C TRP A 454 43.18 12.19 -6.13
N CYS A 455 44.46 12.50 -6.30
CA CYS A 455 45.02 13.82 -6.07
C CYS A 455 44.25 14.89 -6.87
N LYS A 456 43.62 15.83 -6.16
CA LYS A 456 42.90 16.96 -6.77
C LYS A 456 43.84 17.85 -7.57
N LYS A 457 45.08 18.08 -7.13
CA LYS A 457 46.07 18.87 -7.88
C LYS A 457 46.40 18.20 -9.22
N CYS A 458 46.59 16.87 -9.23
CA CYS A 458 46.80 16.11 -10.47
C CYS A 458 45.54 15.99 -11.33
N SER A 459 44.36 15.93 -10.71
CA SER A 459 43.08 15.91 -11.42
C SER A 459 42.74 17.26 -12.05
N VAL A 460 43.16 18.36 -11.45
CA VAL A 460 43.02 19.72 -11.98
C VAL A 460 44.08 19.97 -13.06
N SER A 461 45.30 19.44 -12.92
CA SER A 461 46.29 19.50 -13.99
C SER A 461 45.87 18.69 -15.23
N ASN A 462 45.18 17.54 -15.04
CA ASN A 462 44.54 16.80 -16.14
C ASN A 462 43.29 17.50 -16.74
N ASN A 463 42.86 18.64 -16.19
CA ASN A 463 41.68 19.38 -16.65
C ASN A 463 41.96 20.83 -17.05
N LYS A 464 43.22 21.17 -17.29
CA LYS A 464 43.61 22.28 -18.15
C LYS A 464 44.78 21.80 -18.98
N ASP A 465 44.54 21.58 -20.27
CA ASP A 465 45.69 21.41 -21.16
C ASP A 465 46.62 22.61 -20.92
N ASN A 466 47.91 22.33 -20.73
CA ASN A 466 48.93 23.33 -20.54
C ASN A 466 50.00 23.15 -21.63
N ILE A 467 50.85 24.16 -21.81
CA ILE A 467 51.81 24.12 -22.92
C ILE A 467 52.80 22.95 -22.79
N SER A 468 53.16 22.56 -21.57
CA SER A 468 54.03 21.41 -21.29
C SER A 468 53.41 20.10 -21.77
N GLU A 469 52.10 19.91 -21.60
CA GLU A 469 51.39 18.76 -22.17
C GLU A 469 51.42 18.75 -23.70
N MET A 470 51.33 19.90 -24.36
CA MET A 470 51.37 19.99 -25.83
C MET A 470 52.76 19.64 -26.36
N GLN A 471 53.80 20.05 -25.63
CA GLN A 471 55.18 19.69 -25.93
C GLN A 471 55.44 18.18 -25.74
N ILE A 472 54.88 17.57 -24.69
CA ILE A 472 54.95 16.11 -24.50
C ILE A 472 54.20 15.38 -25.62
N LEU A 473 52.98 15.82 -25.97
CA LEU A 473 52.18 15.24 -27.05
C LEU A 473 52.90 15.30 -28.40
N ALA A 474 53.62 16.39 -28.67
CA ALA A 474 54.41 16.51 -29.88
C ALA A 474 55.61 15.54 -29.89
N LYS A 475 56.31 15.40 -28.76
CA LYS A 475 57.43 14.45 -28.62
C LYS A 475 57.00 13.00 -28.83
N VAL A 476 55.84 12.60 -28.28
CA VAL A 476 55.28 11.25 -28.49
C VAL A 476 55.01 10.96 -29.98
N ARG A 477 54.79 12.00 -30.79
CA ARG A 477 54.59 11.89 -32.25
C ARG A 477 55.85 12.23 -33.07
N ASN A 478 57.02 12.09 -32.46
CA ASN A 478 58.34 12.39 -33.05
C ASN A 478 58.45 13.81 -33.61
N GLY A 479 57.78 14.78 -32.98
CA GLY A 479 57.86 16.18 -33.37
C GLY A 479 57.98 17.12 -32.18
N LYS A 480 57.77 18.41 -32.43
CA LYS A 480 57.92 19.49 -31.43
C LYS A 480 56.70 20.41 -31.46
N CYS A 481 56.25 20.87 -30.30
CA CYS A 481 55.35 22.02 -30.19
C CYS A 481 56.25 23.24 -29.99
N ILE A 482 56.21 24.17 -30.95
CA ILE A 482 57.09 25.36 -30.97
C ILE A 482 56.51 26.47 -30.09
N SER A 483 55.19 26.54 -29.96
CA SER A 483 54.55 27.52 -29.09
C SER A 483 54.99 27.34 -27.63
N ASN A 484 55.20 28.47 -26.96
CA ASN A 484 55.64 28.54 -25.55
C ASN A 484 54.51 28.91 -24.59
N GLU A 485 53.34 29.28 -25.11
CA GLU A 485 52.16 29.64 -24.32
C GLU A 485 50.93 28.85 -24.79
N TYR A 486 50.11 28.43 -23.83
CA TYR A 486 48.83 27.77 -24.07
C TYR A 486 47.73 28.61 -23.43
N ILE A 487 46.80 29.10 -24.26
CA ILE A 487 45.67 29.91 -23.81
C ILE A 487 44.44 29.02 -23.57
N ASN A 488 44.03 28.25 -24.58
CA ASN A 488 42.93 27.28 -24.51
C ASN A 488 42.99 26.30 -25.71
N SER A 489 42.10 25.31 -25.73
CA SER A 489 42.14 24.19 -26.69
C SER A 489 41.72 24.57 -28.12
N GLN A 490 41.19 25.79 -28.29
CA GLN A 490 40.74 26.35 -29.57
C GLN A 490 41.76 27.31 -30.19
N THR A 491 42.67 27.87 -29.39
CA THR A 491 43.77 28.70 -29.88
C THR A 491 44.77 27.83 -30.62
N LYS A 492 45.17 28.23 -31.83
CA LYS A 492 46.13 27.47 -32.63
C LYS A 492 47.52 27.53 -31.97
N LEU A 493 48.21 26.39 -31.98
CA LEU A 493 49.63 26.30 -31.66
C LEU A 493 50.42 25.94 -32.91
N ILE A 494 51.71 26.23 -32.89
CA ILE A 494 52.66 25.90 -33.95
C ILE A 494 53.30 24.55 -33.61
N TRP A 495 53.22 23.61 -34.55
CA TRP A 495 53.71 22.24 -34.43
C TRP A 495 54.76 21.97 -35.51
N GLN A 496 55.69 21.08 -35.23
CA GLN A 496 56.73 20.61 -36.15
C GLN A 496 56.80 19.08 -36.14
N CYS A 497 56.87 18.43 -37.31
CA CYS A 497 57.07 16.98 -37.40
C CYS A 497 58.55 16.59 -37.46
N ASP A 498 58.82 15.29 -37.45
CA ASP A 498 60.15 14.69 -37.64
C ASP A 498 60.84 15.16 -38.93
N LEU A 499 60.09 15.26 -40.03
CA LEU A 499 60.60 15.77 -41.32
C LEU A 499 60.78 17.30 -41.37
N GLY A 500 60.60 18.00 -40.25
CA GLY A 500 60.85 19.44 -40.13
C GLY A 500 59.71 20.37 -40.55
N HIS A 501 58.63 19.86 -41.16
CA HIS A 501 57.48 20.67 -41.56
C HIS A 501 56.80 21.34 -40.36
N GLN A 502 56.52 22.63 -40.46
CA GLN A 502 55.82 23.40 -39.45
C GLN A 502 54.40 23.76 -39.89
N TRP A 503 53.43 23.66 -38.99
CA TRP A 503 52.05 24.06 -39.27
C TRP A 503 51.31 24.53 -38.01
N GLU A 504 50.28 25.33 -38.22
CA GLU A 504 49.38 25.75 -37.16
C GLU A 504 48.19 24.80 -37.03
N ALA A 505 47.93 24.32 -35.83
CA ALA A 505 46.76 23.52 -35.55
C ALA A 505 46.24 23.74 -34.14
N LYS A 506 44.91 23.60 -33.98
CA LYS A 506 44.26 23.62 -32.67
C LYS A 506 44.69 22.38 -31.87
N PRO A 507 45.09 22.53 -30.60
CA PRO A 507 45.40 21.43 -29.69
C PRO A 507 44.35 20.31 -29.70
N ASN A 508 43.07 20.68 -29.70
CA ASN A 508 41.97 19.73 -29.67
C ASN A 508 41.93 18.83 -30.92
N ASN A 509 42.30 19.37 -32.09
CA ASN A 509 42.37 18.59 -33.34
C ASN A 509 43.53 17.60 -33.29
N ILE A 510 44.67 18.02 -32.75
CA ILE A 510 45.84 17.16 -32.58
C ILE A 510 45.57 16.06 -31.55
N LYS A 511 44.88 16.36 -30.44
CA LYS A 511 44.52 15.37 -29.41
C LYS A 511 43.55 14.31 -29.91
N HIS A 512 42.45 14.71 -30.55
CA HIS A 512 41.30 13.81 -30.74
C HIS A 512 41.05 13.37 -32.18
N ARG A 513 41.54 14.09 -33.20
CA ARG A 513 41.20 13.79 -34.61
C ARG A 513 42.23 12.95 -35.37
N ASN A 514 43.20 12.36 -34.66
CA ASN A 514 44.27 11.52 -35.20
C ASN A 514 45.02 12.12 -36.41
N SER A 515 44.94 13.45 -36.58
CA SER A 515 45.59 14.22 -37.63
C SER A 515 46.84 14.85 -37.06
N TRP A 516 48.00 14.52 -37.64
CA TRP A 516 49.30 15.07 -37.22
C TRP A 516 49.76 16.15 -38.20
N CYS A 517 50.71 15.85 -39.09
CA CYS A 517 51.23 16.79 -40.08
C CYS A 517 50.43 16.75 -41.38
N PRO A 518 49.84 17.87 -41.85
CA PRO A 518 49.09 17.90 -43.11
C PRO A 518 49.98 17.66 -44.33
N TYR A 519 51.27 18.02 -44.26
CA TYR A 519 52.24 17.82 -45.35
C TYR A 519 52.74 16.38 -45.45
N CYS A 520 52.76 15.65 -44.33
CA CYS A 520 53.09 14.22 -44.31
C CYS A 520 51.87 13.33 -44.64
N LYS A 521 50.65 13.88 -44.52
CA LYS A 521 49.41 13.14 -44.75
C LYS A 521 49.22 12.91 -46.26
N GLY A 522 49.62 11.72 -46.73
CA GLY A 522 49.42 11.29 -48.13
C GLY A 522 50.70 10.91 -48.88
N LYS A 523 51.90 11.10 -48.30
CA LYS A 523 53.14 10.57 -48.85
C LYS A 523 53.52 9.29 -48.12
N LYS A 524 53.44 8.13 -48.78
CA LYS A 524 54.06 6.89 -48.28
C LYS A 524 55.53 7.21 -47.99
N LYS A 525 56.05 6.78 -46.84
CA LYS A 525 57.49 6.81 -46.56
C LYS A 525 58.17 6.04 -47.68
N ASN A 526 58.90 6.71 -48.57
CA ASN A 526 59.95 6.06 -49.31
C ASN A 526 61.06 5.82 -48.29
N THR A 527 61.12 4.59 -47.79
CA THR A 527 62.32 4.02 -47.19
C THR A 527 63.45 4.17 -48.21
N VAL A 528 64.51 4.87 -47.81
CA VAL A 528 65.86 4.65 -48.31
C VAL A 528 66.63 4.00 -47.19
#